data_AF-A0A672IMT8-F1
#
_entry.id   AF-A0A672IMT8-F1
#
_cell.length_a   1.000
_cell.length_b   1.000
_cell.length_c   1.000
_cell.angle_alpha   90.00
_cell.angle_beta   90.00
_cell.angle_gamma   90.00
#
_symmetry.space_group_name_H-M   'P 1'
#
loop_
_entity.id
_entity.type
_entity.pdbx_description
1 polymer ?
#
loop_
_entity_poly.entity_id
_entity_poly.type
_entity_poly.pdbx_seq_one_letter_code
_entity_poly.pdbx_strand_id
1 'polypeptide(L)'
;MKRLLFSHACVLLLWTWTACVNTGADATITVREVYDGIELTCPTGLTFSKTDKNTLHLPYKDEKSGEYTCVNATHENSPQDISIYVKFRTCDNCIELDTSSIAGLAIGEVVATAVVGVAVYLFASVVRSGVATPSSKRSDRLPPRPREPIGASSDPYQRLNFRSPKDEYDKIHRK
;
A
#
# COMPACT_ATOMS: atom_id res chain seq x y z
N MET A 1 -47.82 55.73 -0.13
CA MET A 1 -46.54 55.64 -0.88
C MET A 1 -45.93 54.24 -0.69
N LYS A 2 -46.50 53.19 -1.32
CA LYS A 2 -46.01 51.79 -1.17
C LYS A 2 -46.04 50.98 -2.49
N ARG A 3 -46.36 51.63 -3.61
CA ARG A 3 -46.52 50.96 -4.93
C ARG A 3 -45.29 51.06 -5.85
N LEU A 4 -44.28 51.86 -5.49
CA LEU A 4 -43.07 52.05 -6.31
C LEU A 4 -41.92 51.07 -5.99
N LEU A 5 -41.91 50.46 -4.79
CA LEU A 5 -40.87 49.50 -4.39
C LEU A 5 -41.09 48.08 -4.94
N PHE A 6 -42.34 47.73 -5.31
CA PHE A 6 -42.67 46.41 -5.87
C PHE A 6 -42.20 46.24 -7.33
N SER A 7 -42.00 47.35 -8.05
CA SER A 7 -41.54 47.34 -9.44
C SER A 7 -40.06 47.00 -9.55
N HIS A 8 -39.21 47.62 -8.73
CA HIS A 8 -37.76 47.41 -8.79
C HIS A 8 -37.31 46.04 -8.24
N ALA A 9 -38.02 45.50 -7.24
CA ALA A 9 -37.76 44.14 -6.76
C ALA A 9 -38.08 43.06 -7.81
N CYS A 10 -39.15 43.27 -8.60
CA CYS A 10 -39.56 42.33 -9.63
C CYS A 10 -38.64 42.38 -10.87
N VAL A 11 -38.11 43.58 -11.18
CA VAL A 11 -37.13 43.75 -12.28
C VAL A 11 -35.77 43.16 -11.90
N LEU A 12 -35.32 43.26 -10.65
CA LEU A 12 -34.03 42.68 -10.22
C LEU A 12 -34.05 41.14 -10.15
N LEU A 13 -35.20 40.52 -9.90
CA LEU A 13 -35.35 39.05 -9.89
C LEU A 13 -35.37 38.43 -11.30
N LEU A 14 -35.61 39.21 -12.36
CA LEU A 14 -35.59 38.74 -13.75
C LEU A 14 -34.18 38.66 -14.34
N TRP A 15 -33.17 39.26 -13.70
CA TRP A 15 -31.80 39.30 -14.23
C TRP A 15 -30.90 38.16 -13.75
N THR A 16 -31.36 37.31 -12.82
CA THR A 16 -30.58 36.15 -12.36
C THR A 16 -30.91 34.86 -13.11
N TRP A 17 -31.80 34.91 -14.11
CA TRP A 17 -32.21 33.76 -14.92
C TRP A 17 -31.85 33.91 -16.40
N THR A 18 -30.84 34.72 -16.71
CA THR A 18 -30.14 34.57 -17.98
C THR A 18 -29.07 33.50 -17.77
N ALA A 19 -29.52 32.24 -17.69
CA ALA A 19 -28.64 31.15 -18.05
C ALA A 19 -28.11 31.48 -19.45
N CYS A 20 -26.79 31.58 -19.59
CA CYS A 20 -26.17 31.53 -20.90
C CYS A 20 -26.59 30.22 -21.55
N VAL A 21 -27.64 30.25 -22.37
CA VAL A 21 -27.85 29.24 -23.40
C VAL A 21 -26.69 29.45 -24.36
N ASN A 22 -25.58 28.77 -24.08
CA ASN A 22 -24.53 28.56 -25.07
C ASN A 22 -25.11 27.61 -26.12
N THR A 23 -25.94 28.12 -27.01
CA THR A 23 -26.13 27.54 -28.36
C THR A 23 -24.99 28.01 -29.24
N GLY A 24 -23.77 27.72 -28.81
CA GLY A 24 -22.66 27.48 -29.69
C GLY A 24 -22.41 25.99 -29.56
N ALA A 25 -22.97 25.18 -30.45
CA ALA A 25 -22.47 23.84 -30.65
C ALA A 25 -21.05 24.01 -31.20
N ASP A 26 -20.08 24.11 -30.30
CA ASP A 26 -18.68 24.09 -30.65
C ASP A 26 -18.44 22.74 -31.33
N ALA A 27 -18.08 22.78 -32.62
CA ALA A 27 -17.95 21.61 -33.46
C ALA A 27 -16.68 20.85 -33.03
N THR A 28 -16.79 20.15 -31.91
CA THR A 28 -15.70 19.45 -31.24
C THR A 28 -16.04 17.98 -31.14
N ILE A 29 -15.02 17.13 -31.32
CA ILE A 29 -15.19 15.68 -31.17
C ILE A 29 -15.36 15.39 -29.69
N THR A 30 -16.46 14.72 -29.35
CA THR A 30 -16.75 14.37 -27.95
C THR A 30 -16.12 13.02 -27.60
N VAL A 31 -15.46 12.97 -26.45
CA VAL A 31 -14.79 11.77 -25.92
C VAL A 31 -15.57 11.31 -24.69
N ARG A 32 -15.99 10.04 -24.69
CA ARG A 32 -16.59 9.37 -23.53
C ARG A 32 -15.68 8.25 -23.07
N GLU A 33 -15.41 8.20 -21.77
CA GLU A 33 -14.67 7.11 -21.16
C GLU A 33 -15.64 5.95 -20.85
N VAL A 34 -15.25 4.75 -21.25
CA VAL A 34 -15.96 3.48 -21.02
C VAL A 34 -14.98 2.53 -20.33
N TYR A 35 -15.49 1.52 -19.63
CA TYR A 35 -14.66 0.58 -18.88
C TYR A 35 -13.54 -0.08 -19.71
N ASP A 36 -13.79 -0.36 -21.00
CA ASP A 36 -12.86 -1.06 -21.90
C ASP A 36 -12.12 -0.11 -22.87
N GLY A 37 -12.32 1.21 -22.78
CA GLY A 37 -11.74 2.14 -23.75
C GLY A 37 -12.39 3.52 -23.77
N ILE A 38 -12.26 4.20 -24.89
CA ILE A 38 -12.95 5.48 -25.14
C ILE A 38 -13.86 5.37 -26.35
N GLU A 39 -14.98 6.07 -26.31
CA GLU A 39 -15.87 6.28 -27.44
C GLU A 39 -15.70 7.71 -27.95
N LEU A 40 -15.28 7.83 -29.22
CA LEU A 40 -15.25 9.10 -29.93
C LEU A 40 -16.57 9.26 -30.69
N THR A 41 -17.19 10.42 -30.57
CA THR A 41 -18.40 10.78 -31.34
C THR A 41 -18.16 12.05 -32.14
N CYS A 42 -18.38 11.98 -33.45
CA CYS A 42 -18.31 13.15 -34.32
C CYS A 42 -19.54 14.07 -34.14
N PRO A 43 -19.40 15.37 -34.48
CA PRO A 43 -20.53 16.28 -34.54
C PRO A 43 -21.58 15.84 -35.55
N THR A 44 -22.82 16.30 -35.39
CA THR A 44 -23.95 15.93 -36.25
C THR A 44 -23.66 16.19 -37.74
N GLY A 45 -23.74 15.14 -38.56
CA GLY A 45 -23.52 15.22 -40.01
C GLY A 45 -22.10 14.87 -40.47
N LEU A 46 -21.19 14.54 -39.55
CA LEU A 46 -19.82 14.11 -39.86
C LEU A 46 -19.63 12.63 -39.50
N THR A 47 -18.75 11.96 -40.24
CA THR A 47 -18.42 10.54 -40.07
C THR A 47 -16.91 10.34 -40.07
N PHE A 48 -16.41 9.32 -39.37
CA PHE A 48 -14.98 9.01 -39.39
C PHE A 48 -14.53 8.52 -40.76
N SER A 49 -13.47 9.12 -41.32
CA SER A 49 -12.93 8.79 -42.65
C SER A 49 -12.58 7.31 -42.86
N LYS A 50 -12.26 6.57 -41.79
CA LYS A 50 -11.89 5.13 -41.86
C LYS A 50 -13.07 4.16 -41.73
N THR A 51 -14.22 4.61 -41.20
CA THR A 51 -15.28 3.68 -40.73
C THR A 51 -16.69 4.10 -41.18
N ASP A 52 -16.88 5.30 -41.73
CA ASP A 52 -18.19 5.88 -42.13
C ASP A 52 -19.26 5.84 -41.03
N LYS A 53 -18.83 5.69 -39.78
CA LYS A 53 -19.67 5.72 -38.58
C LYS A 53 -19.50 7.04 -37.85
N ASN A 54 -20.55 7.48 -37.17
CA ASN A 54 -20.52 8.66 -36.31
C ASN A 54 -19.81 8.38 -34.97
N THR A 55 -19.84 7.13 -34.52
CA THR A 55 -19.24 6.67 -33.26
C THR A 55 -18.14 5.64 -33.52
N LEU A 56 -17.04 5.77 -32.79
CA LEU A 56 -15.90 4.86 -32.85
C LEU A 56 -15.46 4.48 -31.45
N HIS A 57 -15.55 3.19 -31.14
CA HIS A 57 -15.02 2.61 -29.91
C HIS A 57 -13.55 2.26 -30.09
N LEU A 58 -12.69 2.80 -29.23
CA LEU A 58 -11.25 2.52 -29.20
C LEU A 58 -10.89 1.87 -27.88
N PRO A 59 -10.51 0.58 -27.89
CA PRO A 59 -10.01 -0.06 -26.69
C PRO A 59 -8.68 0.56 -26.27
N TYR A 60 -8.38 0.50 -24.97
CA TYR A 60 -7.08 0.93 -24.43
C TYR A 60 -5.96 0.03 -24.97
N LYS A 61 -5.40 0.41 -26.11
CA LYS A 61 -4.24 -0.23 -26.73
C LYS A 61 -3.39 0.83 -27.39
N ASP A 62 -2.08 0.78 -27.16
CA ASP A 62 -1.15 1.74 -27.75
C ASP A 62 -1.20 1.74 -29.30
N GLU A 63 -1.50 0.60 -29.92
CA GLU A 63 -1.73 0.45 -31.37
C GLU A 63 -2.90 1.29 -31.92
N LYS A 64 -3.84 1.66 -31.05
CA LYS A 64 -5.00 2.51 -31.37
C LYS A 64 -4.70 3.99 -31.15
N SER A 65 -3.45 4.34 -30.84
CA SER A 65 -3.00 5.74 -30.84
C SER A 65 -2.85 6.24 -32.26
N GLY A 66 -3.36 7.43 -32.55
CA GLY A 66 -3.29 8.01 -33.87
C GLY A 66 -4.22 9.20 -34.05
N GLU A 67 -4.21 9.73 -35.25
CA GLU A 67 -5.11 10.80 -35.66
C GLU A 67 -6.42 10.22 -36.19
N TYR A 68 -7.53 10.82 -35.74
CA TYR A 68 -8.88 10.51 -36.13
C TYR A 68 -9.54 11.75 -36.70
N THR A 69 -9.99 11.67 -37.95
CA THR A 69 -10.60 12.79 -38.67
C THR A 69 -12.05 12.49 -38.98
N CYS A 70 -12.92 13.43 -38.60
CA CYS A 70 -14.33 13.45 -38.98
C CYS A 70 -14.45 14.24 -40.30
N VAL A 71 -15.01 13.60 -41.33
CA VAL A 71 -15.24 14.18 -42.65
C VAL A 71 -16.74 14.23 -42.94
N ASN A 72 -17.16 15.17 -43.78
CA ASN A 72 -18.55 15.28 -44.21
C ASN A 72 -18.83 14.29 -45.36
N ALA A 73 -19.75 13.35 -45.17
CA ALA A 73 -20.10 12.34 -46.17
C ALA A 73 -20.63 12.94 -47.50
N THR A 74 -21.02 14.22 -47.49
CA THR A 74 -21.67 14.90 -48.63
C THR A 74 -20.76 15.85 -49.42
N HIS A 75 -19.58 16.23 -48.90
CA HIS A 75 -18.65 17.10 -49.62
C HIS A 75 -17.21 16.79 -49.21
N GLU A 76 -16.49 16.14 -50.12
CA GLU A 76 -15.06 15.75 -50.02
C GLU A 76 -14.10 16.96 -49.89
N ASN A 77 -14.61 18.19 -49.99
CA ASN A 77 -13.83 19.44 -49.98
C ASN A 77 -14.62 20.61 -49.37
N SER A 78 -14.87 20.60 -48.06
CA SER A 78 -15.38 21.77 -47.33
C SER A 78 -14.66 21.94 -45.97
N PRO A 79 -14.55 23.16 -45.43
CA PRO A 79 -13.48 23.58 -44.50
C PRO A 79 -13.65 23.14 -43.04
N GLN A 80 -14.32 22.02 -42.76
CA GLN A 80 -14.58 21.55 -41.40
C GLN A 80 -14.14 20.09 -41.18
N ASP A 81 -12.95 19.75 -41.68
CA ASP A 81 -12.28 18.53 -41.26
C ASP A 81 -11.79 18.73 -39.83
N ILE A 82 -12.47 18.09 -38.88
CA ILE A 82 -12.11 18.15 -37.46
C ILE A 82 -11.30 16.90 -37.18
N SER A 83 -10.02 17.09 -36.82
CA SER A 83 -9.15 15.99 -36.39
C SER A 83 -8.86 16.04 -34.89
N ILE A 84 -8.71 14.86 -34.30
CA ILE A 84 -8.27 14.67 -32.92
C ILE A 84 -7.13 13.65 -32.91
N TYR A 85 -6.07 13.98 -32.19
CA TYR A 85 -4.98 13.04 -31.94
C TYR A 85 -5.20 12.33 -30.60
N VAL A 86 -5.48 11.04 -30.66
CA VAL A 86 -5.63 10.19 -29.47
C VAL A 86 -4.31 9.51 -29.20
N LYS A 87 -3.80 9.67 -27.98
CA LYS A 87 -2.59 9.01 -27.52
C LYS A 87 -2.90 8.17 -26.29
N PHE A 88 -2.93 6.85 -26.47
CA PHE A 88 -2.93 5.94 -25.34
C PHE A 88 -1.52 5.80 -24.79
N ARG A 89 -1.45 5.67 -23.47
CA ARG A 89 -0.27 5.22 -22.73
C ARG A 89 -0.75 4.13 -21.80
N THR A 90 -0.88 2.93 -22.34
CA THR A 90 -1.25 1.78 -21.53
C THR A 90 -0.04 1.21 -20.81
N CYS A 91 -0.25 0.60 -19.64
CA CYS A 91 0.80 -0.05 -18.89
C CYS A 91 0.27 -1.32 -18.26
N ASP A 92 0.85 -2.45 -18.65
CA ASP A 92 0.56 -3.74 -18.02
C ASP A 92 1.22 -3.78 -16.64
N ASN A 93 0.41 -3.98 -15.59
CA ASN A 93 0.86 -4.04 -14.19
C ASN A 93 1.42 -2.73 -13.63
N CYS A 94 1.01 -1.57 -14.14
CA CYS A 94 1.27 -0.33 -13.41
C CYS A 94 0.47 -0.34 -12.10
N ILE A 95 1.18 -0.16 -10.99
CA ILE A 95 0.58 0.15 -9.70
C ILE A 95 0.37 1.66 -9.68
N GLU A 96 -0.86 2.09 -9.46
CA GLU A 96 -1.16 3.48 -9.20
C GLU A 96 -0.68 3.79 -7.77
N LEU A 97 0.54 4.32 -7.65
CA LEU A 97 1.06 4.80 -6.37
C LEU A 97 0.49 6.19 -6.12
N ASP A 98 -0.70 6.22 -5.51
CA ASP A 98 -1.26 7.44 -4.99
C ASP A 98 -0.50 7.88 -3.72
N THR A 99 -0.67 9.14 -3.34
CA THR A 99 0.00 9.70 -2.16
C THR A 99 -0.34 8.94 -0.88
N SER A 100 -1.55 8.36 -0.80
CA SER A 100 -1.96 7.57 0.36
C SER A 100 -1.25 6.21 0.42
N SER A 101 -1.08 5.51 -0.70
CA SER A 101 -0.32 4.25 -0.76
C SER A 101 1.14 4.44 -0.37
N ILE A 102 1.78 5.50 -0.87
CA ILE A 102 3.17 5.82 -0.52
C ILE A 102 3.29 6.14 0.97
N ALA A 103 2.37 6.93 1.51
CA ALA A 103 2.35 7.26 2.94
C ALA A 103 2.11 6.01 3.80
N GLY A 104 1.20 5.12 3.38
CA GLY A 104 0.94 3.84 4.05
C GLY A 104 2.16 2.94 4.07
N LEU A 105 2.90 2.85 2.96
CA LEU A 105 4.14 2.10 2.88
C LEU A 105 5.21 2.64 3.84
N ALA A 106 5.41 3.96 3.85
CA ALA A 106 6.39 4.60 4.73
C ALA A 106 6.06 4.41 6.22
N ILE A 107 4.80 4.61 6.61
CA ILE A 107 4.36 4.40 8.01
C ILE A 107 4.47 2.92 8.37
N GLY A 108 4.07 2.03 7.47
CA GLY A 108 4.16 0.58 7.66
C GLY A 108 5.59 0.12 7.92
N GLU A 109 6.55 0.64 7.16
CA GLU A 109 7.97 0.34 7.35
C GLU A 109 8.51 0.84 8.70
N VAL A 110 8.15 2.07 9.11
CA VAL A 110 8.55 2.62 10.41
C VAL A 110 7.99 1.77 11.56
N VAL A 111 6.72 1.36 11.49
CA VAL A 111 6.11 0.51 12.52
C VAL A 111 6.75 -0.87 12.53
N ALA A 112 6.96 -1.49 11.37
CA ALA A 112 7.57 -2.81 11.26
C ALA A 112 8.98 -2.83 11.85
N THR A 113 9.81 -1.85 11.50
CA THR A 113 11.17 -1.73 12.03
C THR A 113 11.19 -1.49 13.54
N ALA A 114 10.27 -0.70 14.08
CA ALA A 114 10.13 -0.53 15.53
C ALA A 114 9.78 -1.84 16.24
N VAL A 115 8.83 -2.63 15.70
CA VAL A 115 8.45 -3.93 16.26
C VAL A 115 9.63 -4.90 16.26
N VAL A 116 10.37 -4.99 15.15
CA VAL A 116 11.59 -5.81 15.06
C VAL A 116 12.63 -5.34 16.08
N GLY A 117 12.83 -4.02 16.21
CA GLY A 117 13.76 -3.45 17.20
C GLY A 117 13.41 -3.82 18.64
N VAL A 118 12.14 -3.74 19.02
CA VAL A 118 11.66 -4.15 20.35
C VAL A 118 11.85 -5.65 20.56
N ALA A 119 11.50 -6.47 19.56
CA ALA A 119 11.67 -7.91 19.65
C ALA A 119 13.13 -8.29 19.93
N VAL A 120 14.07 -7.74 19.15
CA VAL A 120 15.52 -7.98 19.34
C VAL A 120 15.99 -7.47 20.71
N TYR A 121 15.51 -6.31 21.17
CA TYR A 121 15.84 -5.79 22.50
C TYR A 121 15.39 -6.72 23.62
N LEU A 122 14.19 -7.27 23.53
CA LEU A 122 13.69 -8.25 24.50
C LEU A 122 14.50 -9.55 24.47
N PHE A 123 14.84 -10.07 23.29
CA PHE A 123 15.70 -11.24 23.17
C PHE A 123 17.08 -10.99 23.79
N ALA A 124 17.71 -9.85 23.50
CA ALA A 124 19.03 -9.50 24.06
C ALA A 124 19.00 -9.25 25.58
N SER A 125 17.93 -8.65 26.09
CA SER A 125 17.77 -8.40 27.54
C SER A 125 17.53 -9.69 28.32
N VAL A 126 16.79 -10.67 27.78
CA VAL A 126 16.66 -12.01 28.39
C VAL A 126 18.02 -12.72 28.46
N VAL A 127 18.84 -12.62 27.42
CA VAL A 127 20.21 -13.19 27.43
C VAL A 127 21.10 -12.51 28.48
N ARG A 128 20.98 -11.19 28.69
CA ARG A 128 21.67 -10.48 29.79
C ARG A 128 21.12 -10.81 31.17
N SER A 129 19.81 -11.00 31.30
CA SER A 129 19.14 -11.45 32.53
C SER A 129 19.35 -12.95 32.83
N GLY A 130 20.04 -13.68 31.93
CA GLY A 130 20.54 -15.03 32.15
C GLY A 130 21.68 -15.16 33.17
N VAL A 131 22.14 -14.05 33.78
CA VAL A 131 22.71 -14.10 35.12
C VAL A 131 21.57 -13.83 36.10
N ALA A 132 20.80 -14.89 36.38
CA ALA A 132 19.83 -14.88 37.46
C ALA A 132 20.53 -14.40 38.74
N THR A 133 20.10 -13.26 39.27
CA THR A 133 20.31 -12.99 40.69
C THR A 133 19.65 -14.15 41.45
N PRO A 134 20.33 -14.79 42.42
CA PRO A 134 19.72 -15.85 43.21
C PRO A 134 18.69 -15.20 44.16
N SER A 135 17.51 -14.86 43.65
CA SER A 135 16.40 -14.38 44.47
C SER A 135 15.83 -15.55 45.25
N SER A 136 16.42 -15.78 46.41
CA SER A 136 15.78 -16.22 47.64
C SER A 136 14.56 -17.14 47.48
N LYS A 137 14.83 -18.42 47.17
CA LYS A 137 14.05 -19.60 47.64
C LYS A 137 14.78 -20.89 47.26
N ARG A 138 16.01 -21.06 47.76
CA ARG A 138 16.68 -22.37 47.77
C ARG A 138 16.25 -23.09 49.05
N SER A 139 15.13 -23.80 48.98
CA SER A 139 14.63 -24.66 50.05
C SER A 139 15.35 -26.02 50.05
N ASP A 140 16.68 -26.00 50.19
CA ASP A 140 17.51 -27.21 50.37
C ASP A 140 18.37 -27.13 51.64
N ARG A 141 17.90 -26.40 52.65
CA ARG A 141 18.37 -26.61 54.03
C ARG A 141 17.52 -27.72 54.63
N LEU A 142 18.01 -28.95 54.54
CA LEU A 142 17.55 -30.04 55.40
C LEU A 142 17.70 -29.58 56.88
N PRO A 143 16.72 -29.86 57.75
CA PRO A 143 16.77 -29.43 59.14
C PRO A 143 18.00 -30.00 59.86
N PRO A 144 18.57 -29.31 60.86
CA PRO A 144 19.70 -29.83 61.63
C PRO A 144 19.29 -31.15 62.30
N ARG A 145 19.83 -32.28 61.82
CA ARG A 145 19.61 -33.58 62.47
C ARG A 145 20.56 -33.74 63.67
N PRO A 146 20.08 -34.27 64.81
CA PRO A 146 20.93 -34.66 65.93
C PRO A 146 22.01 -35.65 65.50
N ARG A 147 23.23 -35.54 66.05
CA ARG A 147 24.36 -36.45 65.82
C ARG A 147 23.96 -37.90 66.11
N GLU A 148 24.02 -38.77 65.10
CA GLU A 148 23.97 -40.22 65.29
C GLU A 148 25.36 -40.76 65.69
N PRO A 149 25.42 -41.84 66.51
CA PRO A 149 26.65 -42.40 67.01
C PRO A 149 27.51 -43.04 65.91
N ILE A 150 28.81 -42.99 66.13
CA ILE A 150 29.87 -43.49 65.24
C ILE A 150 29.64 -44.98 64.96
N GLY A 151 29.25 -45.29 63.71
CA GLY A 151 28.94 -46.65 63.26
C GLY A 151 28.00 -46.74 62.05
N ALA A 152 27.25 -45.67 61.76
CA ALA A 152 26.43 -45.55 60.55
C ALA A 152 26.93 -44.35 59.72
N SER A 153 27.64 -44.59 58.63
CA SER A 153 28.09 -43.52 57.73
C SER A 153 27.02 -43.29 56.65
N SER A 154 26.10 -42.38 56.93
CA SER A 154 25.28 -41.72 55.90
C SER A 154 26.02 -40.48 55.39
N ASP A 155 27.03 -40.69 54.55
CA ASP A 155 27.69 -39.59 53.82
C ASP A 155 26.77 -39.14 52.66
N PRO A 156 26.46 -37.83 52.50
CA PRO A 156 25.76 -37.32 51.32
C PRO A 156 26.69 -37.18 50.10
N TYR A 157 27.94 -37.59 50.23
CA TYR A 157 28.93 -37.63 49.16
C TYR A 157 29.14 -39.09 48.72
N GLN A 158 29.04 -39.33 47.41
CA GLN A 158 29.40 -40.63 46.84
C GLN A 158 30.91 -40.84 46.96
N ARG A 159 31.34 -41.86 47.72
CA ARG A 159 32.76 -42.21 47.79
C ARG A 159 33.22 -42.76 46.45
N LEU A 160 34.24 -42.13 45.87
CA LEU A 160 34.95 -42.64 44.71
C LEU A 160 35.72 -43.90 45.11
N ASN A 161 35.36 -45.02 44.50
CA ASN A 161 35.94 -46.33 44.77
C ASN A 161 37.28 -46.42 44.01
N PHE A 162 38.42 -46.28 44.70
CA PHE A 162 39.77 -46.33 44.12
C PHE A 162 40.21 -47.75 43.71
N ARG A 163 39.30 -48.59 43.21
CA ARG A 163 39.58 -49.99 42.84
C ARG A 163 39.67 -50.26 41.34
N SER A 164 39.69 -49.21 40.50
CA SER A 164 39.95 -49.33 39.05
C SER A 164 41.19 -48.52 38.63
N PRO A 165 41.88 -48.95 37.55
CA PRO A 165 43.28 -48.61 37.30
C PRO A 165 43.52 -47.11 37.13
N LYS A 166 44.65 -46.62 37.64
CA LYS A 166 45.10 -45.24 37.44
C LYS A 166 45.22 -44.95 35.94
N ASP A 167 44.46 -43.98 35.46
CA ASP A 167 44.56 -43.49 34.09
C ASP A 167 45.93 -42.82 33.87
N GLU A 168 46.44 -42.93 32.65
CA GLU A 168 47.79 -42.53 32.24
C GLU A 168 48.12 -41.05 32.54
N TYR A 169 47.09 -40.21 32.67
CA TYR A 169 47.20 -38.79 32.97
C TYR A 169 47.61 -38.47 34.42
N ASP A 170 47.51 -39.42 35.36
CA ASP A 170 47.96 -39.22 36.75
C ASP A 170 49.50 -39.26 36.91
N LYS A 171 50.25 -39.63 35.85
CA LYS A 171 51.70 -39.82 35.93
C LYS A 171 52.54 -38.57 35.65
N ILE A 172 51.93 -37.46 35.22
CA ILE A 172 52.70 -36.32 34.68
C ILE A 172 53.02 -35.25 35.76
N HIS A 173 52.42 -35.32 36.95
CA HIS A 173 52.64 -34.31 38.00
C HIS A 173 53.20 -34.90 39.31
N ARG A 174 54.24 -35.73 39.19
CA ARG A 174 55.11 -36.04 40.34
C ARG A 174 56.54 -35.61 40.02
N LYS A 175 56.83 -34.35 40.31
CA LYS A 175 58.19 -33.83 40.47
C LYS A 175 58.41 -33.53 41.94
#